data_AF-A0A7S7UE21-F1
#
_entry.id   AF-A0A7S7UE21-F1
#
_cell.length_a   1.000
_cell.length_b   1.000
_cell.length_c   1.000
_cell.angle_alpha   90.00
_cell.angle_beta   90.00
_cell.angle_gamma   90.00
#
_symmetry.space_group_name_H-M   'P 1'
#
loop_
_entity.id
_entity.type
_entity.pdbx_description
1 polymer ?
#
loop_
_entity_poly.entity_id
_entity_poly.type
_entity_poly.pdbx_seq_one_letter_code
_entity_poly.pdbx_strand_id
1 'polypeptide(L)' 'MIAMDENDALLVDLAVGSRFRVKSLGKYSKRLDGRTGRVVGFAHTKNALRVILDGQKSPQTLHRSYLEPLTETDS' A
#
# COMPACT_ATOMS: atom_id res chain seq x y z
N MET A 1 1.78 -24.85 -14.56
CA MET A 1 1.76 -24.16 -13.26
C MET A 1 2.38 -22.79 -13.52
N ILE A 2 1.57 -21.75 -13.68
CA ILE A 2 2.07 -20.40 -14.01
C ILE A 2 2.84 -19.93 -12.77
N ALA A 3 4.14 -19.68 -12.93
CA ALA A 3 4.93 -19.04 -11.88
C ALA A 3 4.28 -17.68 -11.61
N MET A 4 3.57 -17.56 -10.48
CA MET A 4 3.10 -16.28 -10.01
C MET A 4 4.35 -15.47 -9.72
N ASP A 5 4.58 -14.46 -10.56
CA ASP A 5 5.69 -13.53 -10.37
C ASP A 5 5.55 -12.93 -8.96
N GLU A 6 6.64 -12.81 -8.22
CA GLU A 6 6.61 -12.35 -6.81
C GLU A 6 5.96 -10.95 -6.68
N ASN A 7 5.96 -10.21 -7.79
CA ASN A 7 5.31 -8.92 -7.98
C ASN A 7 3.77 -9.02 -8.10
N ASP A 8 3.23 -10.15 -8.59
CA ASP A 8 1.79 -10.42 -8.69
C ASP A 8 1.18 -10.79 -7.32
N ALA A 9 1.92 -11.47 -6.45
CA ALA A 9 1.47 -11.75 -5.08
C ALA A 9 1.27 -10.44 -4.28
N LEU A 10 2.23 -9.51 -4.36
CA LEU A 10 2.10 -8.18 -3.77
C LEU A 10 0.98 -7.33 -4.40
N LEU A 11 0.63 -7.59 -5.66
CA LEU A 11 -0.51 -6.96 -6.34
C LEU A 11 -1.85 -7.46 -5.81
N VAL A 12 -1.94 -8.71 -5.37
CA VAL A 12 -3.13 -9.25 -4.68
C VAL A 12 -3.26 -8.60 -3.30
N ASP A 13 -2.16 -8.41 -2.58
CA ASP A 13 -2.18 -7.94 -1.19
C ASP A 13 -2.54 -6.44 -1.04
N LEU A 14 -2.35 -5.61 -2.09
CA LEU A 14 -2.68 -4.18 -2.10
C LEU A 14 -3.84 -3.83 -3.03
N ALA A 15 -4.86 -4.69 -3.09
CA ALA A 15 -6.12 -4.40 -3.76
C ALA A 15 -6.90 -3.24 -3.10
N VAL A 16 -7.89 -2.69 -3.81
CA VAL A 16 -8.80 -1.69 -3.22
C VAL A 16 -9.54 -2.30 -2.04
N GLY A 17 -9.52 -1.61 -0.90
CA GLY A 17 -10.05 -2.10 0.37
C GLY A 17 -8.99 -2.68 1.32
N SER A 18 -7.84 -3.10 0.79
CA SER A 18 -6.75 -3.67 1.59
C SER A 18 -6.19 -2.67 2.59
N ARG A 19 -5.81 -3.19 3.76
CA ARG A 19 -5.09 -2.45 4.80
C ARG A 19 -3.60 -2.47 4.50
N PHE A 20 -2.95 -1.37 4.84
CA PHE A 20 -1.50 -1.25 4.70
C PHE A 20 -0.90 -0.46 5.85
N ARG A 21 0.40 -0.63 6.01
CA ARG A 21 1.29 0.21 6.81
C ARG A 21 2.29 0.89 5.89
N VAL A 22 2.61 2.15 6.16
CA VAL A 22 3.65 2.85 5.43
C VAL A 22 5.01 2.44 5.99
N LYS A 23 5.89 1.96 5.13
CA LYS A 23 7.31 1.71 5.45
C LYS A 23 8.17 2.88 4.99
N SER A 24 9.01 3.38 5.89
CA SER A 24 9.95 4.44 5.53
C SER A 24 11.10 3.92 4.68
N LEU A 25 11.17 4.36 3.42
CA LEU A 25 12.29 4.12 2.51
C LEU A 25 13.29 5.28 2.43
N GLY A 26 13.24 6.27 3.33
CA GLY A 26 14.27 7.30 3.40
C GLY A 26 13.84 8.61 4.08
N LYS A 27 14.62 9.70 3.84
CA LYS A 27 14.44 11.01 4.48
C LYS A 27 13.05 11.64 4.28
N TYR A 28 12.37 11.33 3.18
CA TYR A 28 11.06 11.90 2.83
C TYR A 28 9.86 11.15 3.43
N SER A 29 10.03 9.87 3.81
CA SER A 29 8.96 9.02 4.32
C SER A 29 8.86 9.00 5.85
N LYS A 30 9.82 9.60 6.58
CA LYS A 30 9.80 9.63 8.07
C LYS A 30 8.51 10.18 8.66
N ARG A 31 7.86 11.14 7.99
CA ARG A 31 6.59 11.74 8.47
C ARG A 31 5.39 10.80 8.38
N LEU A 32 5.50 9.76 7.56
CA LEU A 32 4.43 8.81 7.31
C LEU A 32 4.78 7.42 7.85
N ASP A 33 5.99 7.20 8.34
CA ASP A 33 6.46 5.92 8.84
C ASP A 33 5.53 5.38 9.94
N GLY A 34 5.17 4.11 9.82
CA GLY A 34 4.27 3.44 10.76
C GLY A 34 2.80 3.88 10.67
N ARG A 35 2.45 4.86 9.84
CA ARG A 35 1.04 5.20 9.60
C ARG A 35 0.35 4.09 8.85
N THR A 36 -0.90 3.83 9.22
CA THR A 36 -1.75 2.84 8.58
C THR A 36 -2.84 3.51 7.75
N GLY A 37 -3.43 2.73 6.85
CA GLY A 37 -4.51 3.22 6.01
C GLY A 37 -5.17 2.13 5.18
N ARG A 38 -6.01 2.57 4.25
CA ARG A 38 -6.72 1.72 3.31
C ARG A 38 -6.49 2.16 1.87
N VAL A 39 -6.29 1.21 0.97
CA VAL A 39 -6.24 1.46 -0.47
C VAL A 39 -7.64 1.80 -0.96
N VAL A 40 -7.78 2.92 -1.66
CA VAL A 40 -9.08 3.40 -2.18
C VAL A 40 -9.12 3.46 -3.72
N GLY A 41 -8.00 3.20 -4.39
CA GLY A 41 -7.95 3.13 -5.84
C GLY A 41 -6.53 2.95 -6.38
N PHE A 42 -6.45 2.82 -7.71
CA PHE A 42 -5.19 2.77 -8.43
C PHE A 42 -4.84 4.15 -8.97
N ALA A 43 -3.54 4.47 -9.07
CA ALA A 43 -3.09 5.65 -9.78
C ALA A 43 -3.00 5.37 -11.29
N HIS A 44 -2.82 6.43 -12.09
CA HIS A 44 -2.56 6.28 -13.54
C HIS A 44 -1.27 5.50 -13.85
N THR A 45 -0.32 5.45 -12.91
CA THR A 45 0.92 4.70 -13.05
C THR A 45 0.81 3.33 -12.39
N LYS A 46 1.37 2.31 -13.04
CA LYS A 46 1.44 0.94 -12.53
C LYS A 46 2.24 0.79 -11.23
N ASN A 47 2.82 1.84 -10.66
CA ASN A 47 3.64 1.73 -9.45
C ASN A 47 3.11 2.56 -8.28
N ALA A 48 1.94 3.20 -8.44
CA ALA A 48 1.34 4.00 -7.39
C ALA A 48 -0.12 3.62 -7.12
N LEU A 49 -0.53 3.83 -5.88
CA LEU A 49 -1.87 3.56 -5.38
C LEU A 49 -2.45 4.82 -4.75
N ARG A 50 -3.76 4.97 -4.86
CA ARG A 50 -4.52 5.99 -4.15
C ARG A 50 -4.95 5.39 -2.82
N VAL A 51 -4.56 6.03 -1.74
CA VAL A 51 -4.73 5.53 -0.37
C VAL A 51 -5.30 6.61 0.54
N ILE A 52 -6.02 6.22 1.58
CA ILE A 52 -6.40 7.11 2.69
C ILE A 52 -5.70 6.62 3.94
N LEU A 53 -4.94 7.50 4.58
CA LEU A 53 -4.33 7.23 5.89
C LEU A 53 -5.36 7.42 7.00
N ASP A 54 -5.25 6.62 8.05
CA ASP A 54 -6.14 6.72 9.20
C ASP A 54 -6.04 8.14 9.81
N GLY A 55 -7.20 8.69 10.15
CA GLY A 55 -7.34 10.07 10.63
C GLY A 55 -7.26 11.16 9.56
N GLN A 56 -7.12 10.81 8.27
CA GLN A 56 -7.20 11.77 7.17
C GLN A 56 -8.48 11.62 6.36
N LYS A 57 -9.02 12.74 5.86
CA LYS A 57 -10.23 12.78 5.03
C LYS A 57 -9.93 12.76 3.53
N SER A 58 -8.70 13.10 3.14
CA SER A 58 -8.29 13.22 1.75
C SER A 58 -7.43 12.04 1.30
N PRO A 59 -7.73 11.42 0.14
CA PRO A 59 -6.84 10.44 -0.47
C PRO A 59 -5.52 11.06 -0.90
N GLN A 60 -4.45 10.25 -0.81
CA GLN A 60 -3.11 10.58 -1.28
C GLN A 60 -2.63 9.51 -2.25
N THR A 61 -1.74 9.87 -3.18
CA THR A 61 -1.11 8.91 -4.08
C THR A 61 0.26 8.54 -3.53
N LEU A 62 0.48 7.26 -3.20
CA LEU A 62 1.75 6.75 -2.71
C LEU A 62 2.31 5.67 -3.63
N HIS A 63 3.63 5.64 -3.74
CA HIS A 63 4.33 4.58 -4.46
C HIS A 63 4.18 3.25 -3.70
N ARG A 64 3.96 2.15 -4.41
CA ARG A 64 3.74 0.82 -3.82
C ARG A 64 4.87 0.39 -2.91
N SER A 65 6.11 0.76 -3.24
CA SER A 65 7.27 0.44 -2.40
C SER A 65 7.23 1.12 -1.03
N TYR A 66 6.39 2.13 -0.78
CA TYR A 66 6.19 2.70 0.54
C TYR A 66 5.10 1.99 1.34
N LEU A 67 4.41 1.03 0.74
CA LEU A 67 3.28 0.35 1.34
C LEU A 67 3.69 -1.08 1.66
N GLU A 68 3.35 -1.50 2.87
CA GLU A 68 3.45 -2.86 3.34
C GLU A 68 2.02 -3.35 3.60
N PRO A 69 1.56 -4.41 2.92
CA PRO A 69 0.24 -4.96 3.20
C PRO A 69 0.15 -5.39 4.66
N LEU A 70 -0.95 -5.01 5.30
CA LEU A 70 -1.33 -5.62 6.57
C LEU A 70 -2.26 -6.77 6.20
N THR A 71 -1.69 -7.90 5.77
CA THR A 71 -2.46 -9.13 5.70
C THR A 71 -2.82 -9.48 7.14
N GLU A 72 -4.12 -9.48 7.45
CA GLU A 72 -4.63 -10.31 8.53
C GLU A 72 -4.36 -11.75 8.08
N THR A 73 -3.16 -12.23 8.35
CA THR A 73 -2.89 -13.67 8.37
C THR A 73 -3.60 -14.18 9.61
N ASP A 74 -4.94 -14.18 9.57
CA ASP A 74 -5.75 -14.80 10.57
C ASP A 74 -5.84 -16.28 10.21
N SER A 75 -5.01 -17.05 10.93
CA SER A 75 -5.14 -18.47 11.23
C SER A 75 -4.90 -19.51 10.12
#